data_AF-A0A7H4NW57-F1
#
_entry.id   AF-A0A7H4NW57-F1
#
_cell.length_a   1.000
_cell.length_b   1.000
_cell.length_c   1.000
_cell.angle_alpha   90.00
_cell.angle_beta   90.00
_cell.angle_gamma   90.00
#
_symmetry.space_group_name_H-M   'P 1'
#
loop_
_entity.id
_entity.type
_entity.pdbx_description
1 polymer ?
#
loop_
_entity_poly.entity_id
_entity_poly.type
_entity_poly.pdbx_seq_one_letter_code
_entity_poly.pdbx_strand_id
1 'polypeptide(L)' 'MNVTICTIGELLVEFLAKEESQGFSRPGEFWGPYPSGAPAIFADQVAKLGLGFGAFQLRRQRCFWGNEYCAAGKRWRQR' A
#
# COMPACT_ATOMS: atom_id res chain seq x y z
N MET A 1 13.71 -13.98 -20.46
CA MET A 1 14.11 -14.25 -19.06
C MET A 1 13.02 -13.68 -18.17
N ASN A 2 12.40 -14.48 -17.30
CA ASN A 2 11.32 -14.01 -16.42
C ASN A 2 11.91 -13.66 -15.06
N VAL A 3 11.82 -12.39 -14.66
CA VAL A 3 12.31 -11.92 -13.36
C VAL A 3 11.12 -11.80 -12.42
N THR A 4 11.18 -12.47 -11.27
CA THR A 4 10.18 -12.36 -10.21
C THR A 4 10.78 -11.54 -9.06
N ILE A 5 10.14 -10.42 -8.74
CA ILE A 5 10.59 -9.52 -7.68
C ILE A 5 9.75 -9.77 -6.42
N CYS A 6 10.39 -9.97 -5.28
CA CYS A 6 9.71 -10.17 -4.01
C CYS A 6 10.08 -9.07 -3.01
N THR A 7 9.12 -8.63 -2.21
CA THR A 7 9.35 -7.73 -1.07
C THR A 7 8.60 -8.19 0.17
N ILE A 8 9.23 -8.02 1.32
CA ILE A 8 8.72 -8.46 2.62
C ILE A 8 8.83 -7.30 3.59
N GLY A 9 7.77 -7.04 4.34
CA GLY A 9 7.82 -6.13 5.47
C GLY A 9 6.43 -5.68 5.92
N GLU A 10 6.31 -4.40 6.26
CA GLU A 10 5.11 -3.80 6.83
C GLU A 10 4.13 -3.26 5.78
N LEU A 11 2.84 -3.51 6.05
CA LEU A 11 1.72 -2.94 5.31
C LEU A 11 0.87 -2.17 6.31
N LEU A 12 0.86 -0.86 6.16
CA LEU A 12 0.16 0.05 7.06
C LEU A 12 -0.72 1.00 6.25
N VAL A 13 -1.55 1.75 6.97
CA VAL A 13 -2.33 2.84 6.38
C VAL A 13 -1.95 4.13 7.07
N GLU A 14 -1.87 5.19 6.29
CA GLU A 14 -1.60 6.53 6.78
C GLU A 14 -2.88 7.36 6.78
N PHE A 15 -2.99 8.20 7.80
CA PHE A 15 -3.98 9.25 7.92
C PHE A 15 -3.24 10.59 7.95
N LEU A 16 -3.62 11.48 7.05
CA LEU A 16 -3.02 12.79 6.92
C LEU A 16 -3.89 13.83 7.62
N ALA A 17 -3.30 14.73 8.39
CA ALA A 17 -4.05 15.81 9.00
C ALA A 17 -4.61 16.74 7.91
N LYS A 18 -5.86 17.18 8.04
CA LYS A 18 -6.51 18.03 7.04
C LYS A 18 -5.92 19.44 7.00
N GLU A 19 -5.54 19.96 8.15
CA GLU A 19 -4.96 21.30 8.32
C GLU A 19 -3.47 21.20 8.70
N GLU A 20 -2.68 22.20 8.30
CA GLU A 20 -1.28 22.30 8.72
C GLU A 20 -1.17 22.51 10.23
N SER A 21 -0.16 21.89 10.85
CA SER A 21 0.08 21.95 12.31
C SER A 21 -1.07 21.40 13.18
N GLN A 22 -2.00 20.62 12.62
CA GLN A 22 -3.03 19.93 13.39
C GLN A 22 -2.41 18.80 14.22
N GLY A 23 -2.37 19.00 15.54
CA GLY A 23 -1.92 17.99 16.51
C GLY A 23 -3.00 16.99 16.90
N PHE A 24 -2.62 15.99 17.69
CA PHE A 24 -3.53 14.92 18.16
C PHE A 24 -4.24 15.22 19.50
N SER A 25 -3.94 16.35 20.14
CA SER A 25 -4.47 16.71 21.46
C SER A 25 -5.88 17.30 21.43
N ARG A 26 -6.40 17.63 20.24
CA ARG A 26 -7.76 18.13 20.03
C ARG A 26 -8.41 17.38 18.86
N PRO A 27 -9.75 17.24 18.85
CA PRO A 27 -10.45 16.69 17.70
C PRO A 27 -10.14 17.50 16.43
N GLY A 28 -9.86 16.80 15.34
CA GLY A 28 -9.58 17.38 14.03
C GLY A 28 -9.90 16.36 12.94
N GLU A 29 -10.05 16.83 11.71
CA GLU A 29 -10.37 15.98 10.55
C GLU A 29 -9.09 15.41 9.94
N PHE A 30 -9.17 14.18 9.42
CA PHE A 30 -8.05 13.49 8.77
C PHE A 30 -8.49 12.91 7.42
N TRP A 31 -7.59 12.98 6.44
CA TRP A 31 -7.76 12.34 5.13
C TRP A 31 -7.18 10.92 5.15
N GLY A 32 -7.89 9.99 4.51
CA GLY A 32 -7.46 8.59 4.38
C GLY A 32 -8.62 7.61 4.54
N PRO A 33 -8.33 6.30 4.77
CA PRO A 33 -6.98 5.72 4.88
C PRO A 33 -6.25 5.62 3.53
N TYR A 34 -4.97 6.00 3.51
CA TYR A 34 -4.10 5.79 2.35
C TYR A 34 -3.21 4.54 2.57
N PRO A 35 -3.11 3.62 1.61
CA PRO A 35 -2.18 2.50 1.72
C PRO A 35 -0.74 3.01 1.73
N SER A 36 0.05 2.57 2.71
CA SER A 36 1.46 2.92 2.86
C SER A 36 2.26 1.72 3.41
N GLY A 37 3.53 1.95 3.74
CA GLY A 37 4.56 0.94 4.01
C GLY A 37 5.53 0.89 2.84
N ALA A 38 6.82 1.04 3.14
CA ALA A 38 7.85 1.11 2.10
C ALA A 38 7.85 -0.16 1.20
N PRO A 39 7.72 -1.38 1.76
CA PRO A 39 7.59 -2.60 0.97
C PRO A 39 6.35 -2.61 0.08
N ALA A 40 5.20 -2.14 0.58
CA ALA A 40 3.95 -2.12 -0.16
C ALA A 40 3.98 -1.14 -1.34
N ILE A 41 4.54 0.05 -1.12
CA ILE A 41 4.73 1.07 -2.17
C ILE A 41 5.69 0.55 -3.24
N PHE A 42 6.79 -0.09 -2.84
CA PHE A 42 7.74 -0.70 -3.78
C PHE A 42 7.08 -1.77 -4.66
N ALA A 43 6.32 -2.68 -4.06
CA ALA A 43 5.56 -3.70 -4.79
C ALA A 43 4.57 -3.11 -5.79
N ASP A 44 3.83 -2.06 -5.41
CA ASP A 44 2.89 -1.36 -6.30
C ASP A 44 3.60 -0.70 -7.50
N GLN A 45 4.80 -0.14 -7.30
CA GLN A 45 5.58 0.40 -8.43
C GLN A 45 6.08 -0.71 -9.36
N VAL A 46 6.56 -1.82 -8.82
CA VAL A 46 6.98 -2.97 -9.63
C VAL A 46 5.80 -3.54 -10.44
N ALA A 47 4.61 -3.60 -9.84
CA ALA A 47 3.36 -3.98 -10.51
C ALA A 47 3.04 -3.08 -11.71
N LYS A 48 3.13 -1.76 -11.51
CA LYS A 48 2.86 -0.75 -12.55
C LYS A 48 3.85 -0.80 -13.71
N LEU A 49 5.07 -1.28 -13.47
CA LEU A 49 6.07 -1.51 -14.50
C LEU A 49 5.82 -2.78 -15.32
N GLY A 50 4.77 -3.57 -15.01
CA GLY A 50 4.40 -4.77 -15.75
C GLY A 50 5.32 -5.97 -15.48
N LEU A 51 6.11 -5.92 -14.40
CA LEU A 51 6.98 -7.01 -13.99
C LEU A 51 6.23 -7.99 -13.08
N GLY A 52 6.61 -9.27 -13.13
CA GLY A 52 6.10 -10.27 -12.20
C GLY A 52 6.60 -9.98 -10.78
N PHE A 53 5.68 -9.85 -9.82
CA PHE A 53 6.06 -9.57 -8.43
C PHE A 53 5.20 -10.32 -7.42
N GLY A 54 5.79 -10.52 -6.23
CA GLY A 54 5.10 -11.01 -5.04
C GLY A 54 5.40 -10.10 -3.85
N ALA A 55 4.39 -9.84 -3.01
CA ALA A 55 4.57 -9.13 -1.76
C ALA A 55 4.13 -10.03 -0.61
N PHE A 56 4.98 -10.22 0.40
CA PHE A 56 4.63 -10.92 1.63
C PHE A 56 4.49 -9.92 2.76
N GLN A 57 3.28 -9.81 3.31
CA GLN A 57 2.92 -8.80 4.30
C GLN A 57 2.13 -9.45 5.43
N LEU A 58 2.54 -9.21 6.67
CA LEU A 58 1.86 -9.78 7.83
C LEU A 58 0.65 -8.92 8.19
N ARG A 59 -0.49 -9.14 7.53
CA ARG A 59 -1.78 -8.57 7.97
C ARG A 59 -2.41 -9.58 8.93
N ARG A 60 -2.65 -9.18 10.19
CA ARG A 60 -3.35 -9.91 11.27
C ARG A 60 -3.95 -11.28 10.80
N GLN A 61 -3.12 -12.33 10.85
CA GLN A 61 -3.42 -13.75 10.54
C GLN A 61 -3.82 -14.16 9.10
N ARG A 62 -3.37 -13.48 8.03
CA ARG A 62 -3.49 -14.06 6.68
C ARG A 62 -2.29 -13.71 5.78
N CYS A 63 -1.54 -14.74 5.38
CA CYS A 63 -0.51 -14.64 4.35
C CYS A 63 -1.20 -14.47 2.99
N PHE A 64 -0.96 -13.36 2.29
CA PHE A 64 -1.45 -13.18 0.92
C PHE A 64 -0.33 -13.56 -0.04
N TRP A 65 -0.57 -14.58 -0.87
CA TRP A 65 0.32 -15.02 -1.94
C TRP A 65 -0.52 -15.02 -3.21
N GLY A 66 -0.26 -14.10 -4.14
CA GLY A 66 -1.08 -14.00 -5.35
C GLY A 66 -0.45 -13.11 -6.42
N ASN A 67 -0.46 -13.62 -7.65
CA ASN A 67 -0.19 -12.88 -8.90
C ASN A 67 -1.36 -11.91 -9.27
N GLU A 68 -2.37 -11.77 -8.40
CA GLU A 68 -3.61 -11.02 -8.65
C GLU A 68 -3.56 -9.53 -8.23
N TYR A 69 -2.37 -8.98 -8.01
CA TYR A 69 -2.23 -7.52 -7.94
C TYR A 69 -2.15 -6.85 -9.31
N CYS A 70 -2.12 -7.64 -10.40
CA CYS A 70 -2.12 -7.13 -11.78
C CYS A 70 -3.44 -6.44 -12.19
N ALA A 71 -4.48 -6.45 -11.33
CA ALA A 71 -5.71 -5.68 -11.53
C ALA A 71 -5.71 -4.28 -10.87
N ALA A 72 -4.65 -3.89 -10.16
CA ALA A 72 -4.57 -2.57 -9.48
C ALA A 72 -4.20 -1.40 -10.42
N GLY A 73 -4.07 -1.65 -11.73
CA GLY A 73 -3.99 -0.62 -12.76
C GLY A 73 -5.32 0.09 -13.06
N LYS A 74 -6.44 -0.34 -12.46
CA LYS A 74 -7.72 0.37 -12.57
C LYS A 74 -8.00 1.20 -11.34
N ARG A 75 -7.59 2.48 -11.44
CA ARG A 75 -8.32 3.63 -10.86
C ARG A 75 -8.70 3.44 -9.39
N TRP A 76 -7.77 3.74 -8.49
CA TRP A 76 -8.07 4.13 -7.10
C TRP A 76 -8.78 5.49 -7.09
N ARG A 77 -10.02 5.51 -7.60
CA ARG A 77 -10.93 6.64 -7.42
C ARG A 77 -11.59 6.43 -6.07
N GLN A 78 -11.17 7.25 -5.11
CA GLN A 78 -11.87 7.48 -3.86
C GLN A 78 -13.37 7.63 -4.16
N ARG A 79 -14.18 6.76 -3.58
CA ARG A 79 -15.56 7.10 -3.23
C ARG A 79 -15.52 7.62 -1.80
#